data_AF-A0A960XG64-F1
#
_entry.id   AF-A0A960XG64-F1
#
_cell.length_a   1.000
_cell.length_b   1.000
_cell.length_c   1.000
_cell.angle_alpha   90.00
_cell.angle_beta   90.00
_cell.angle_gamma   90.00
#
_symmetry.space_group_name_H-M   'P 1'
#
loop_
_entity.id
_entity.type
_entity.pdbx_description
1 polymer ?
#
loop_
_entity_poly.entity_id
_entity_poly.type
_entity_poly.pdbx_seq_one_letter_code
_entity_poly.pdbx_strand_id
1 'polypeptide(L)'
;RIPGQIHQWHDDIESCTQGEGFVSLWLGLENTTTETSLKIIPGSHQYNRLLFDIAQNKGVNARAIEDEKVEAWTRELNPESGIKLLDTADGDALFFDGRLWHGSKNTSVGKKRTAVLIQYCRPDKVIRSPKFNHNRWPIEYFQSPKPPCMIVRGSARSDINKIVPGPTAVPMDQDIAITTLIDTIDTLPNEPGDQDLKVFMLGRGPTTDLGLMECHYSVLAPGKMPHPPHIHDEEEIQMIVAGEAELISEDEKGSGNFQRFPAKPGDFIYLPANWCHTFENVSDKPCTCIIFKWISDEYHSDKTLRSTFVRCSDLLTKVRSPASQMVIDPLLRGKTGYLRTLEAHMATLEPGQSYEPHEDSYDVGIIHFEGEVETIGETITQPSFIYYSAGIKHGMKNIGTTTARHIAFEFHGKHGELYESPEDRRKRRLKESLTHPGIIFKHLKWRIGQLLKRGGHAGIE
;
A
#
# COMPACT_ATOMS: atom_id res chain seq x y z
N ARG A 1 4.08 16.46 -4.54
CA ARG A 1 3.87 17.90 -4.82
C ARG A 1 2.58 18.07 -5.61
N ILE A 2 1.56 18.71 -5.04
CA ILE A 2 0.30 19.00 -5.75
C ILE A 2 0.48 20.11 -6.80
N PRO A 3 -0.43 20.28 -7.78
CA PRO A 3 -0.39 21.39 -8.73
C PRO A 3 -0.21 22.75 -8.05
N GLY A 4 0.69 23.58 -8.58
CA GLY A 4 1.03 24.90 -8.05
C GLY A 4 2.00 24.90 -6.86
N GLN A 5 2.28 23.74 -6.24
CA GLN A 5 3.14 23.69 -5.07
C GLN A 5 4.61 23.94 -5.43
N ILE A 6 5.26 24.81 -4.64
CA ILE A 6 6.67 25.19 -4.77
C ILE A 6 7.51 24.45 -3.72
N HIS A 7 8.62 23.87 -4.17
CA HIS A 7 9.78 23.58 -3.33
C HIS A 7 10.78 24.71 -3.55
N GLN A 8 11.04 25.46 -2.48
CA GLN A 8 11.85 26.67 -2.53
C GLN A 8 13.27 26.38 -3.01
N TRP A 9 13.91 27.39 -3.58
CA TRP A 9 15.32 27.28 -3.90
C TRP A 9 16.17 27.13 -2.65
N HIS A 10 17.10 26.19 -2.68
CA HIS A 10 17.98 25.87 -1.57
C HIS A 10 19.22 25.10 -2.02
N ASP A 11 20.17 24.99 -1.09
CA ASP A 11 21.18 23.95 -1.05
C ASP A 11 20.72 22.86 -0.05
N ASP A 12 21.20 21.64 -0.20
CA ASP A 12 20.93 20.54 0.75
C ASP A 12 21.74 20.75 2.04
N ILE A 13 21.12 21.38 3.03
CA ILE A 13 21.73 21.81 4.29
C ILE A 13 22.48 20.68 5.02
N GLU A 14 21.99 19.45 4.92
CA GLU A 14 22.55 18.26 5.57
C GLU A 14 23.93 17.90 5.02
N SER A 15 24.27 18.34 3.80
CA SER A 15 25.48 17.94 3.08
C SER A 15 26.33 19.12 2.60
N CYS A 16 25.74 20.27 2.30
CA CYS A 16 26.39 21.35 1.58
C CYS A 16 27.54 22.04 2.34
N THR A 17 27.57 21.93 3.68
CA THR A 17 28.57 22.58 4.54
C THR A 17 29.74 21.67 4.93
N GLN A 18 29.69 20.38 4.58
CA GLN A 18 30.62 19.35 5.09
C GLN A 18 31.73 18.95 4.10
N GLY A 19 31.89 19.75 3.04
CA GLY A 19 32.84 19.50 1.96
C GLY A 19 32.46 18.32 1.07
N GLU A 20 33.44 17.72 0.42
CA GLU A 20 33.23 16.59 -0.50
C GLU A 20 32.81 15.30 0.21
N GLY A 21 32.24 14.34 -0.52
CA GLY A 21 31.90 13.01 0.01
C GLY A 21 30.42 12.81 0.32
N PHE A 22 29.56 13.67 -0.22
CA PHE A 22 28.11 13.56 -0.21
C PHE A 22 27.57 13.51 -1.63
N VAL A 23 26.45 12.82 -1.82
CA VAL A 23 25.67 12.86 -3.06
C VAL A 23 24.19 12.75 -2.73
N SER A 24 23.40 13.59 -3.37
CA SER A 24 21.94 13.53 -3.31
C SER A 24 21.42 12.83 -4.55
N LEU A 25 20.45 11.94 -4.35
CA LEU A 25 19.69 11.26 -5.38
C LEU A 25 18.25 11.73 -5.29
N TRP A 26 17.75 12.31 -6.37
CA TRP A 26 16.33 12.55 -6.57
C TRP A 26 15.80 11.56 -7.60
N LEU A 27 14.69 10.88 -7.31
CA LEU A 27 14.06 9.88 -8.19
C LEU A 27 12.59 10.24 -8.40
N GLY A 28 12.19 10.41 -9.67
CA GLY A 28 10.79 10.57 -10.07
C GLY A 28 10.03 9.26 -9.90
N LEU A 29 8.89 9.28 -9.21
CA LEU A 29 8.07 8.07 -8.97
C LEU A 29 6.77 8.09 -9.76
N GLU A 30 6.08 9.23 -9.77
CA GLU A 30 4.77 9.35 -10.42
C GLU A 30 4.52 10.78 -10.91
N ASN A 31 4.00 10.91 -12.13
CA ASN A 31 3.68 12.19 -12.79
C ASN A 31 4.90 13.12 -12.88
N THR A 32 6.07 12.54 -13.11
CA THR A 32 7.33 13.23 -13.34
C THR A 32 7.44 13.59 -14.81
N THR A 33 7.56 14.89 -15.08
CA THR A 33 7.74 15.48 -16.41
C THR A 33 8.65 16.69 -16.26
N THR A 34 9.03 17.33 -17.38
CA THR A 34 9.75 18.62 -17.36
C THR A 34 9.02 19.67 -16.49
N GLU A 35 7.69 19.72 -16.51
CA GLU A 35 6.84 20.67 -15.76
C GLU A 35 6.77 20.40 -14.26
N THR A 36 7.17 19.20 -13.81
CA THR A 36 7.08 18.78 -12.40
C THR A 36 8.45 18.47 -11.79
N SER A 37 9.51 18.49 -12.60
CA SER A 37 10.89 18.16 -12.25
C SER A 37 11.58 19.21 -11.37
N LEU A 38 12.84 18.94 -11.06
CA LEU A 38 13.74 19.90 -10.45
C LEU A 38 14.15 20.98 -11.47
N LYS A 39 14.26 22.21 -10.98
CA LYS A 39 15.02 23.28 -11.63
C LYS A 39 16.33 23.46 -10.90
N ILE A 40 17.40 23.69 -11.66
CA ILE A 40 18.77 23.79 -11.15
C ILE A 40 19.50 24.99 -11.72
N ILE A 41 20.59 25.40 -11.07
CA ILE A 41 21.65 26.21 -11.67
C ILE A 41 22.84 25.30 -11.99
N PRO A 42 23.08 24.95 -13.27
CA PRO A 42 24.22 24.12 -13.65
C PRO A 42 25.55 24.71 -13.14
N GLY A 43 26.39 23.87 -12.53
CA GLY A 43 27.70 24.29 -12.03
C GLY A 43 27.70 25.09 -10.70
N SER A 44 26.54 25.43 -10.13
CA SER A 44 26.47 26.24 -8.90
C SER A 44 27.19 25.64 -7.68
N HIS A 45 27.30 24.32 -7.60
CA HIS A 45 28.10 23.62 -6.59
C HIS A 45 29.60 24.00 -6.61
N GLN A 46 30.08 24.65 -7.68
CA GLN A 46 31.46 25.12 -7.85
C GLN A 46 31.64 26.60 -7.52
N TYR A 47 30.57 27.35 -7.26
CA TYR A 47 30.65 28.80 -7.00
C TYR A 47 31.32 29.14 -5.66
N ASN A 48 31.61 28.14 -4.82
CA ASN A 48 32.18 28.32 -3.49
C ASN A 48 31.37 29.31 -2.62
N ARG A 49 30.06 29.36 -2.88
CA ARG A 49 29.05 30.18 -2.22
C ARG A 49 27.74 29.40 -2.20
N LEU A 50 27.14 29.28 -1.03
CA LEU A 50 25.82 28.67 -0.87
C LEU A 50 24.75 29.71 -1.16
N LEU A 51 23.62 29.27 -1.68
CA LEU A 51 22.49 30.14 -1.98
C LEU A 51 21.95 30.82 -0.72
N PHE A 52 21.94 30.10 0.41
CA PHE A 52 21.55 30.67 1.71
C PHE A 52 22.43 31.83 2.18
N ASP A 53 23.75 31.72 2.01
CA ASP A 53 24.71 32.77 2.39
C ASP A 53 24.49 34.04 1.54
N ILE A 54 24.30 33.86 0.22
CA ILE A 54 23.99 34.97 -0.69
C ILE A 54 22.67 35.65 -0.30
N ALA A 55 21.62 34.86 -0.05
CA ALA A 55 20.33 35.38 0.34
C ALA A 55 20.42 36.19 1.64
N GLN A 56 21.11 35.68 2.67
CA GLN A 56 21.31 36.38 3.93
C GLN A 56 22.09 37.69 3.76
N ASN A 57 23.19 37.68 3.00
CA ASN A 57 24.01 38.88 2.76
C ASN A 57 23.25 39.96 1.98
N LYS A 58 22.26 39.56 1.16
CA LYS A 58 21.35 40.47 0.45
C LYS A 58 20.05 40.76 1.22
N GLY A 59 19.92 40.33 2.48
CA GLY A 59 18.76 40.58 3.32
C GLY A 59 17.47 39.88 2.86
N VAL A 60 17.58 38.81 2.08
CA VAL A 60 16.46 38.05 1.51
C VAL A 60 16.17 36.83 2.37
N ASN A 61 14.90 36.66 2.75
CA ASN A 61 14.44 35.47 3.46
C ASN A 61 14.51 34.23 2.54
N ALA A 62 14.92 33.08 3.07
CA ALA A 62 14.99 31.83 2.32
C ALA A 62 13.69 31.42 1.62
N ARG A 63 12.52 31.75 2.18
CA ARG A 63 11.21 31.48 1.56
C ARG A 63 10.83 32.46 0.45
N ALA A 64 11.59 33.54 0.30
CA ALA A 64 11.39 34.59 -0.69
C ALA A 64 12.46 34.55 -1.80
N ILE A 65 13.16 33.43 -1.96
CA ILE A 65 14.12 33.22 -3.04
C ILE A 65 13.34 32.75 -4.28
N GLU A 66 13.13 33.67 -5.22
CA GLU A 66 12.38 33.48 -6.46
C GLU A 66 13.33 33.32 -7.65
N ASP A 67 12.80 32.87 -8.80
CA ASP A 67 13.59 32.57 -10.00
C ASP A 67 14.38 33.79 -10.49
N GLU A 68 13.77 34.96 -10.46
CA GLU A 68 14.37 36.22 -10.88
C GLU A 68 15.59 36.58 -10.04
N LYS A 69 15.55 36.29 -8.73
CA LYS A 69 16.67 36.53 -7.82
C LYS A 69 17.79 35.53 -8.07
N VAL A 70 17.45 34.26 -8.23
CA VAL A 70 18.43 33.20 -8.51
C VAL A 70 19.12 33.44 -9.84
N GLU A 71 18.41 33.87 -10.89
CA GLU A 71 19.01 34.28 -12.16
C GLU A 71 19.97 35.45 -11.98
N ALA A 72 19.55 36.51 -11.29
CA ALA A 72 20.39 37.68 -11.06
C ALA A 72 21.69 37.30 -10.31
N TRP A 73 21.58 36.53 -9.23
CA TRP A 73 22.73 36.12 -8.43
C TRP A 73 23.62 35.12 -9.17
N THR A 74 23.05 34.27 -10.00
CA THR A 74 23.82 33.36 -10.88
C THR A 74 24.63 34.16 -11.89
N ARG A 75 24.02 35.16 -12.56
CA ARG A 75 24.72 36.00 -13.54
C ARG A 75 25.86 36.83 -12.92
N GLU A 76 25.75 37.21 -11.66
CA GLU A 76 26.85 37.86 -10.91
C GLU A 76 28.08 36.93 -10.75
N LEU A 77 27.87 35.62 -10.63
CA LEU A 77 28.92 34.63 -10.36
C LEU A 77 29.42 33.92 -11.63
N ASN A 78 28.52 33.67 -12.57
CA ASN A 78 28.77 33.01 -13.84
C ASN A 78 27.78 33.51 -14.89
N PRO A 79 28.17 34.50 -15.73
CA PRO A 79 27.28 35.10 -16.74
C PRO A 79 26.69 34.11 -17.76
N GLU A 80 27.36 32.98 -18.00
CA GLU A 80 26.95 31.97 -18.99
C GLU A 80 25.98 30.92 -18.40
N SER A 81 25.72 30.96 -17.09
CA SER A 81 24.81 30.03 -16.42
C SER A 81 23.44 30.65 -16.19
N GLY A 82 22.41 29.80 -16.16
CA GLY A 82 21.03 30.19 -15.89
C GLY A 82 20.19 29.05 -15.33
N ILE A 83 18.92 29.31 -15.07
CA ILE A 83 17.98 28.30 -14.60
C ILE A 83 17.75 27.27 -15.70
N LYS A 84 17.88 25.99 -15.34
CA LYS A 84 17.57 24.87 -16.22
C LYS A 84 16.52 23.99 -15.56
N LEU A 85 15.40 23.77 -16.25
CA LEU A 85 14.47 22.69 -15.95
C LEU A 85 15.03 21.39 -16.51
N LEU A 86 14.93 20.32 -15.73
CA LEU A 86 15.38 19.00 -16.15
C LEU A 86 14.26 18.26 -16.83
N ASP A 87 14.58 17.66 -17.98
CA ASP A 87 13.68 16.74 -18.66
C ASP A 87 13.83 15.36 -18.00
N THR A 88 12.77 14.92 -17.34
CA THR A 88 12.75 13.70 -16.53
C THR A 88 11.39 13.04 -16.64
N ALA A 89 11.36 11.71 -16.70
CA ALA A 89 10.17 10.88 -16.63
C ALA A 89 10.09 10.09 -15.31
N ASP A 90 8.99 9.37 -15.10
CA ASP A 90 8.87 8.44 -13.98
C ASP A 90 9.92 7.32 -14.09
N GLY A 91 10.61 7.05 -12.99
CA GLY A 91 11.76 6.14 -12.94
C GLY A 91 13.12 6.82 -13.19
N ASP A 92 13.17 8.07 -13.66
CA ASP A 92 14.43 8.78 -13.86
C ASP A 92 15.05 9.24 -12.55
N ALA A 93 16.37 9.08 -12.45
CA ALA A 93 17.18 9.40 -11.29
C ALA A 93 18.19 10.53 -11.61
N LEU A 94 18.20 11.56 -10.77
CA LEU A 94 19.21 12.62 -10.78
C LEU A 94 20.15 12.47 -9.59
N PHE A 95 21.44 12.30 -9.88
CA PHE A 95 22.50 12.40 -8.88
C PHE A 95 23.12 13.79 -8.95
N PHE A 96 23.22 14.46 -7.80
CA PHE A 96 23.79 15.80 -7.73
C PHE A 96 24.51 16.05 -6.40
N ASP A 97 25.40 17.03 -6.44
CA ASP A 97 26.08 17.55 -5.25
C ASP A 97 25.08 18.41 -4.46
N GLY A 98 25.02 18.25 -3.13
CA GLY A 98 24.09 19.00 -2.29
C GLY A 98 24.31 20.53 -2.29
N ARG A 99 25.45 21.01 -2.81
CA ARG A 99 25.72 22.44 -3.03
C ARG A 99 25.13 22.96 -4.35
N LEU A 100 24.56 22.09 -5.18
CA LEU A 100 23.88 22.50 -6.40
C LEU A 100 22.62 23.26 -6.01
N TRP A 101 22.50 24.51 -6.45
CA TRP A 101 21.29 25.29 -6.21
C TRP A 101 20.15 24.66 -7.00
N HIS A 102 19.09 24.33 -6.29
CA HIS A 102 17.94 23.67 -6.90
C HIS A 102 16.63 23.97 -6.17
N GLY A 103 15.53 23.72 -6.87
CA GLY A 103 14.16 23.85 -6.37
C GLY A 103 13.20 23.10 -7.29
N SER A 104 11.89 23.23 -7.07
CA SER A 104 10.90 22.74 -8.03
C SER A 104 9.59 23.49 -7.92
N LYS A 105 8.81 23.53 -8.99
CA LYS A 105 7.43 24.01 -8.97
C LYS A 105 6.63 23.04 -9.82
N ASN A 106 5.59 22.45 -9.25
CA ASN A 106 4.68 21.63 -10.05
C ASN A 106 3.77 22.58 -10.86
N THR A 107 4.05 22.75 -12.15
CA THR A 107 3.22 23.55 -13.06
C THR A 107 2.23 22.73 -13.87
N SER A 108 2.17 21.41 -13.64
CA SER A 108 1.17 20.56 -14.31
C SER A 108 -0.25 20.89 -13.86
N VAL A 109 -1.21 20.61 -14.74
CA VAL A 109 -2.64 20.79 -14.46
C VAL A 109 -3.18 19.49 -13.89
N GLY A 110 -3.77 19.54 -12.69
CA GLY A 110 -4.50 18.42 -12.09
C GLY A 110 -3.65 17.23 -11.61
N LYS A 111 -2.35 17.18 -11.89
CA LYS A 111 -1.49 16.04 -11.55
C LYS A 111 -0.63 16.29 -10.31
N LYS A 112 -0.71 15.38 -9.33
CA LYS A 112 0.18 15.35 -8.18
C LYS A 112 1.45 14.59 -8.56
N ARG A 113 2.62 15.22 -8.41
CA ARG A 113 3.92 14.57 -8.61
C ARG A 113 4.42 13.89 -7.35
N THR A 114 4.85 12.64 -7.44
CA THR A 114 5.50 11.90 -6.35
C THR A 114 6.96 11.66 -6.72
N ALA A 115 7.88 11.89 -5.77
CA ALA A 115 9.31 11.67 -5.94
C ALA A 115 9.96 11.41 -4.58
N VAL A 116 11.10 10.74 -4.58
CA VAL A 116 11.90 10.48 -3.38
C VAL A 116 13.25 11.19 -3.47
N LEU A 117 13.72 11.70 -2.33
CA LEU A 117 15.06 12.24 -2.16
C LEU A 117 15.82 11.32 -1.20
N ILE A 118 17.01 10.88 -1.61
CA ILE A 118 17.90 10.03 -0.81
C ILE A 118 19.27 10.70 -0.77
N GLN A 119 19.80 10.93 0.42
CA GLN A 119 21.12 11.51 0.60
C GLN A 119 22.10 10.43 1.05
N TYR A 120 23.23 10.33 0.34
CA TYR A 120 24.32 9.42 0.65
C TYR A 120 25.54 10.22 1.11
N CYS A 121 26.32 9.62 1.99
CA CYS A 121 27.62 10.13 2.35
C CYS A 121 28.64 9.00 2.47
N ARG A 122 29.92 9.35 2.37
CA ARG A 122 30.99 8.43 2.78
C ARG A 122 30.86 8.10 4.28
N PRO A 123 31.28 6.89 4.71
CA PRO A 123 31.13 6.44 6.10
C PRO A 123 31.94 7.23 7.13
N ASP A 124 32.94 8.02 6.69
CA ASP A 124 33.75 8.89 7.53
C ASP A 124 33.14 10.29 7.73
N LYS A 125 32.00 10.58 7.12
CA LYS A 125 31.32 11.88 7.22
C LYS A 125 30.33 11.91 8.39
N VAL A 126 30.21 13.08 9.01
CA VAL A 126 29.46 13.28 10.25
C VAL A 126 28.06 13.80 9.94
N ILE A 127 27.02 12.97 10.04
CA ILE A 127 25.65 13.43 9.75
C ILE A 127 25.00 14.00 11.00
N ARG A 128 24.42 15.20 10.91
CA ARG A 128 23.70 15.88 12.00
C ARG A 128 22.44 16.56 11.45
N SER A 129 21.38 16.60 12.25
CA SER A 129 20.19 17.38 11.91
C SER A 129 20.47 18.87 12.08
N PRO A 130 20.14 19.71 11.09
CA PRO A 130 20.23 21.16 11.23
C PRO A 130 19.14 21.67 12.19
N LYS A 131 19.41 22.79 12.85
CA LYS A 131 18.42 23.48 13.70
C LYS A 131 17.57 24.43 12.83
N PHE A 132 16.50 23.91 12.23
CA PHE A 132 15.64 24.64 11.28
C PHE A 132 15.02 25.95 11.81
N ASN A 133 14.91 26.14 13.13
CA ASN A 133 14.36 27.37 13.73
C ASN A 133 15.37 28.55 13.75
N HIS A 134 16.61 28.34 13.30
CA HIS A 134 17.62 29.37 13.15
C HIS A 134 17.94 29.57 11.66
N ASN A 135 17.17 30.43 10.97
CA ASN A 135 17.47 30.90 9.61
C ASN A 135 18.68 31.87 9.60
N ARG A 136 19.81 31.46 10.17
CA ARG A 136 21.03 32.26 10.22
C ARG A 136 22.22 31.39 9.86
N TRP A 137 23.03 31.90 8.94
CA TRP A 137 24.38 31.46 8.65
C TRP A 137 25.33 31.94 9.76
N PRO A 138 26.29 31.10 10.20
CA PRO A 138 26.50 29.71 9.80
C PRO A 138 25.42 28.77 10.36
N ILE A 139 25.12 27.69 9.63
CA ILE A 139 24.10 26.70 10.02
C ILE A 139 24.53 26.02 11.32
N GLU A 140 23.62 26.01 12.30
CA GLU A 140 23.80 25.25 13.52
C GLU A 140 23.21 23.85 13.42
N TYR A 141 23.90 22.87 14.02
CA TYR A 141 23.49 21.47 14.01
C TYR A 141 23.29 20.93 15.43
N PHE A 142 22.33 20.03 15.60
CA PHE A 142 22.19 19.27 16.84
C PHE A 142 23.34 18.26 16.96
N GLN A 143 24.04 18.25 18.09
CA GLN A 143 25.04 17.22 18.38
C GLN A 143 24.39 15.89 18.81
N SER A 144 23.19 15.95 19.36
CA SER A 144 22.36 14.79 19.71
C SER A 144 20.87 15.18 19.75
N PRO A 145 19.94 14.25 19.41
CA PRO A 145 20.21 12.89 18.93
C PRO A 145 20.82 12.88 17.51
N LYS A 146 21.63 11.86 17.21
CA LYS A 146 22.19 11.67 15.86
C LYS A 146 21.10 11.10 14.93
N PRO A 147 20.97 11.58 13.68
CA PRO A 147 20.09 10.96 12.69
C PRO A 147 20.43 9.48 12.50
N PRO A 148 19.42 8.61 12.28
CA PRO A 148 19.67 7.23 11.89
C PRO A 148 20.32 7.19 10.49
N CYS A 149 21.35 6.37 10.34
CA CYS A 149 22.07 6.17 9.08
C CYS A 149 22.11 4.69 8.73
N MET A 150 21.91 4.37 7.46
CA MET A 150 21.94 3.00 6.94
C MET A 150 23.23 2.76 6.15
N ILE A 151 23.84 1.60 6.35
CA ILE A 151 24.98 1.18 5.52
C ILE A 151 24.43 0.62 4.20
N VAL A 152 24.67 1.35 3.12
CA VAL A 152 24.28 0.92 1.77
C VAL A 152 25.34 -0.01 1.17
N ARG A 153 26.62 0.29 1.39
CA ARG A 153 27.74 -0.54 0.94
C ARG A 153 28.96 -0.33 1.84
N GLY A 154 29.69 -1.41 2.12
CA GLY A 154 30.92 -1.38 2.91
C GLY A 154 30.68 -1.44 4.41
N SER A 155 31.45 -0.66 5.17
CA SER A 155 31.35 -0.60 6.64
C SER A 155 31.41 0.85 7.13
N ALA A 156 30.79 1.11 8.28
CA ALA A 156 30.81 2.42 8.95
C ALA A 156 31.05 2.25 10.45
N ARG A 157 31.70 3.23 11.08
CA ARG A 157 31.90 3.21 12.53
C ARG A 157 30.69 3.80 13.25
N SER A 158 30.23 3.11 14.28
CA SER A 158 29.07 3.51 15.09
C SER A 158 29.31 4.71 16.01
N ASP A 159 30.57 5.09 16.24
CA ASP A 159 30.92 6.27 17.03
C ASP A 159 30.74 7.58 16.24
N ILE A 160 30.86 7.55 14.92
CA ILE A 160 30.67 8.71 14.03
C ILE A 160 29.18 9.03 13.86
N ASN A 161 28.40 8.05 13.42
CA ASN A 161 26.97 8.16 13.11
C ASN A 161 26.15 7.08 13.82
N LYS A 162 24.86 7.32 14.05
CA LYS A 162 23.94 6.31 14.58
C LYS A 162 23.59 5.33 13.46
N ILE A 163 24.37 4.25 13.34
CA ILE A 163 24.08 3.19 12.38
C ILE A 163 22.84 2.42 12.84
N VAL A 164 21.86 2.31 11.96
CA VAL A 164 20.68 1.47 12.14
C VAL A 164 20.70 0.36 11.09
N PRO A 165 20.10 -0.81 11.37
CA PRO A 165 19.89 -1.81 10.33
C PRO A 165 19.09 -1.17 9.18
N GLY A 166 19.43 -1.54 7.95
CA GLY A 166 18.54 -1.24 6.83
C GLY A 166 17.20 -1.97 7.01
N PRO A 167 16.14 -1.52 6.32
CA PRO A 167 14.97 -2.35 6.17
C PRO A 167 15.46 -3.69 5.62
N THR A 168 15.08 -4.78 6.29
CA THR A 168 15.36 -6.12 5.78
C THR A 168 14.83 -6.14 4.35
N ALA A 169 15.70 -6.32 3.37
CA ALA A 169 15.28 -6.51 1.99
C ALA A 169 14.41 -7.77 2.03
N VAL A 170 13.10 -7.58 2.05
CA VAL A 170 12.18 -8.71 1.97
C VAL A 170 12.26 -9.15 0.53
N PRO A 171 12.73 -10.38 0.26
CA PRO A 171 12.60 -10.97 -1.05
C PRO A 171 11.15 -10.79 -1.53
N MET A 172 10.96 -10.38 -2.79
CA MET A 172 9.62 -10.13 -3.35
C MET A 172 8.72 -11.39 -3.35
N ASP A 173 9.31 -12.55 -3.03
CA ASP A 173 8.73 -13.88 -2.89
C ASP A 173 8.61 -14.37 -1.43
N GLN A 174 8.99 -13.57 -0.42
CA GLN A 174 8.76 -13.89 0.99
C GLN A 174 7.53 -13.19 1.54
N ASP A 175 6.61 -14.00 2.03
CA ASP A 175 5.44 -13.58 2.77
C ASP A 175 5.86 -12.88 4.08
N ILE A 176 5.69 -11.56 4.15
CA ILE A 176 5.91 -10.76 5.35
C ILE A 176 4.71 -10.97 6.27
N ALA A 177 4.96 -11.16 7.56
CA ALA A 177 3.88 -11.19 8.53
C ALA A 177 3.05 -9.90 8.48
N ILE A 178 1.77 -10.02 8.14
CA ILE A 178 0.82 -8.91 8.18
C ILE A 178 0.53 -8.61 9.66
N THR A 179 0.70 -7.35 10.06
CA THR A 179 0.36 -6.86 11.40
C THR A 179 -0.82 -5.92 11.30
N THR A 180 -0.54 -4.64 11.07
CA THR A 180 -1.54 -3.61 10.80
C THR A 180 -1.35 -3.10 9.39
N LEU A 181 -2.45 -3.01 8.64
CA LEU A 181 -2.47 -2.34 7.32
C LEU A 181 -3.60 -1.32 7.31
N ILE A 182 -3.30 -0.12 6.85
CA ILE A 182 -4.29 0.93 6.64
C ILE A 182 -3.99 1.55 5.28
N ASP A 183 -5.01 1.62 4.42
CA ASP A 183 -4.88 2.28 3.13
C ASP A 183 -6.21 2.86 2.67
N THR A 184 -6.13 3.87 1.81
CA THR A 184 -7.28 4.38 1.06
C THR A 184 -7.57 3.47 -0.12
N ILE A 185 -8.84 3.20 -0.40
CA ILE A 185 -9.25 2.46 -1.59
C ILE A 185 -9.50 3.48 -2.70
N ASP A 186 -8.66 3.48 -3.74
CA ASP A 186 -8.87 4.34 -4.89
C ASP A 186 -10.02 3.80 -5.76
N THR A 187 -11.13 4.52 -5.77
CA THR A 187 -12.32 4.22 -6.58
C THR A 187 -12.45 5.13 -7.79
N LEU A 188 -11.43 5.93 -8.11
CA LEU A 188 -11.48 6.84 -9.24
C LEU A 188 -11.64 6.05 -10.55
N PRO A 189 -12.44 6.56 -11.49
CA PRO A 189 -12.65 5.89 -12.76
C PRO A 189 -11.34 5.82 -13.56
N ASN A 190 -11.18 4.72 -14.30
CA ASN A 190 -10.11 4.60 -15.29
C ASN A 190 -10.16 5.77 -16.28
N GLU A 191 -9.01 6.42 -16.48
CA GLU A 191 -8.80 7.43 -17.50
C GLU A 191 -8.72 6.77 -18.90
N PRO A 192 -9.03 7.50 -19.98
CA PRO A 192 -8.87 6.98 -21.34
C PRO A 192 -7.43 6.51 -21.59
N GLY A 193 -7.25 5.20 -21.83
CA GLY A 193 -5.94 4.55 -22.03
C GLY A 193 -5.44 3.69 -20.86
N ASP A 194 -6.16 3.67 -19.75
CA ASP A 194 -5.89 2.76 -18.63
C ASP A 194 -6.14 1.29 -18.97
N GLN A 195 -5.47 0.39 -18.23
CA GLN A 195 -5.66 -1.05 -18.35
C GLN A 195 -7.10 -1.46 -17.99
N ASP A 196 -7.60 -2.50 -18.67
CA ASP A 196 -8.94 -3.09 -18.43
C ASP A 196 -9.13 -3.59 -16.98
N LEU A 197 -8.04 -3.95 -16.31
CA LEU A 197 -7.96 -4.38 -14.92
C LEU A 197 -6.75 -3.71 -14.27
N LYS A 198 -6.95 -3.08 -13.12
CA LYS A 198 -5.88 -2.63 -12.22
C LYS A 198 -6.00 -3.36 -10.90
N VAL A 199 -4.91 -3.95 -10.42
CA VAL A 199 -4.85 -4.65 -9.13
C VAL A 199 -3.94 -3.89 -8.19
N PHE A 200 -4.43 -3.64 -6.98
CA PHE A 200 -3.72 -2.94 -5.92
C PHE A 200 -3.53 -3.90 -4.75
N MET A 201 -2.29 -4.36 -4.58
CA MET A 201 -1.93 -5.24 -3.46
C MET A 201 -1.83 -4.43 -2.16
N LEU A 202 -2.64 -4.78 -1.16
CA LEU A 202 -2.63 -4.14 0.15
C LEU A 202 -1.70 -4.89 1.12
N GLY A 203 -1.68 -6.22 1.03
CA GLY A 203 -0.77 -7.05 1.83
C GLY A 203 -0.88 -8.52 1.48
N ARG A 204 0.23 -9.24 1.65
CA ARG A 204 0.28 -10.71 1.52
C ARG A 204 1.30 -11.30 2.48
N GLY A 205 0.85 -12.27 3.28
CA GLY A 205 1.72 -13.13 4.07
C GLY A 205 1.02 -13.75 5.27
N PRO A 206 1.73 -14.47 6.16
CA PRO A 206 1.11 -15.03 7.35
C PRO A 206 0.64 -13.91 8.28
N THR A 207 -0.26 -14.24 9.19
CA THR A 207 -0.60 -13.40 10.34
C THR A 207 -0.26 -14.18 11.61
N THR A 208 -0.58 -13.64 12.79
CA THR A 208 -0.45 -14.39 14.04
C THR A 208 -1.36 -15.63 14.03
N ASP A 209 -2.54 -15.56 13.41
CA ASP A 209 -3.59 -16.59 13.51
C ASP A 209 -3.81 -17.40 12.20
N LEU A 210 -3.35 -16.88 11.05
CA LEU A 210 -3.53 -17.47 9.72
C LEU A 210 -2.18 -17.79 9.07
N GLY A 211 -2.12 -18.92 8.36
CA GLY A 211 -0.93 -19.34 7.63
C GLY A 211 -0.65 -18.49 6.38
N LEU A 212 -1.69 -17.87 5.83
CA LEU A 212 -1.63 -16.89 4.76
C LEU A 212 -2.89 -16.02 4.84
N MET A 213 -2.70 -14.71 4.72
CA MET A 213 -3.72 -13.73 4.36
C MET A 213 -3.21 -12.93 3.15
N GLU A 214 -4.09 -12.70 2.19
CA GLU A 214 -3.88 -11.80 1.07
C GLU A 214 -5.06 -10.85 0.98
N CYS A 215 -4.76 -9.56 0.97
CA CYS A 215 -5.72 -8.48 0.82
C CYS A 215 -5.34 -7.67 -0.41
N HIS A 216 -6.25 -7.52 -1.35
CA HIS A 216 -6.06 -6.66 -2.50
C HIS A 216 -7.41 -6.15 -3.00
N TYR A 217 -7.40 -5.06 -3.75
CA TYR A 217 -8.58 -4.62 -4.48
C TYR A 217 -8.27 -4.47 -5.96
N SER A 218 -9.30 -4.57 -6.78
CA SER A 218 -9.21 -4.43 -8.22
C SER A 218 -10.20 -3.39 -8.72
N VAL A 219 -9.75 -2.54 -9.65
CA VAL A 219 -10.61 -1.65 -10.42
C VAL A 219 -10.76 -2.23 -11.83
N LEU A 220 -12.00 -2.53 -12.19
CA LEU A 220 -12.35 -3.27 -13.39
C LEU A 220 -13.14 -2.39 -14.35
N ALA A 221 -12.71 -2.32 -15.61
CA ALA A 221 -13.40 -1.55 -16.64
C ALA A 221 -14.77 -2.17 -17.01
N PRO A 222 -15.70 -1.38 -17.61
CA PRO A 222 -16.99 -1.87 -18.08
C PRO A 222 -16.90 -3.11 -18.96
N GLY A 223 -17.73 -4.11 -18.70
CA GLY A 223 -17.83 -5.37 -19.46
C GLY A 223 -16.64 -6.31 -19.31
N LYS A 224 -15.79 -6.12 -18.29
CA LYS A 224 -14.61 -6.95 -18.05
C LYS A 224 -14.81 -7.92 -16.89
N MET A 225 -13.98 -8.97 -16.90
CA MET A 225 -13.75 -9.90 -15.80
C MET A 225 -12.25 -9.86 -15.46
N PRO A 226 -11.85 -10.05 -14.19
CA PRO A 226 -10.43 -10.10 -13.84
C PRO A 226 -9.77 -11.36 -14.42
N HIS A 227 -10.50 -12.47 -14.45
CA HIS A 227 -10.10 -13.76 -15.00
C HIS A 227 -11.36 -14.59 -15.33
N PRO A 228 -11.25 -15.62 -16.19
CA PRO A 228 -12.29 -16.63 -16.33
C PRO A 228 -12.59 -17.34 -14.99
N PRO A 229 -13.75 -18.02 -14.84
CA PRO A 229 -14.04 -18.83 -13.65
C PRO A 229 -12.91 -19.82 -13.35
N HIS A 230 -12.46 -19.82 -12.09
CA HIS A 230 -11.31 -20.61 -11.64
C HIS A 230 -11.48 -21.08 -10.19
N ILE A 231 -10.60 -21.97 -9.75
CA ILE A 231 -10.52 -22.46 -8.38
C ILE A 231 -9.11 -22.24 -7.83
N HIS A 232 -9.02 -22.16 -6.50
CA HIS A 232 -7.76 -22.16 -5.77
C HIS A 232 -7.95 -22.70 -4.35
N ASP A 233 -6.85 -22.90 -3.63
CA ASP A 233 -6.84 -23.56 -2.31
C ASP A 233 -7.28 -22.62 -1.19
N GLU A 234 -7.17 -21.31 -1.38
CA GLU A 234 -7.60 -20.26 -0.46
C GLU A 234 -9.14 -20.22 -0.35
N GLU A 235 -9.64 -19.94 0.86
CA GLU A 235 -11.00 -19.39 1.02
C GLU A 235 -10.98 -17.90 0.66
N GLU A 236 -12.11 -17.38 0.17
CA GLU A 236 -12.16 -16.02 -0.37
C GLU A 236 -13.44 -15.27 0.02
N ILE A 237 -13.32 -13.96 0.23
CA ILE A 237 -14.44 -13.02 0.19
C ILE A 237 -14.20 -12.04 -0.95
N GLN A 238 -15.22 -11.84 -1.80
CA GLN A 238 -15.26 -10.76 -2.78
C GLN A 238 -16.36 -9.78 -2.38
N MET A 239 -16.01 -8.50 -2.18
CA MET A 239 -16.94 -7.44 -1.83
C MET A 239 -16.86 -6.29 -2.83
N ILE A 240 -18.02 -5.81 -3.27
CA ILE A 240 -18.08 -4.58 -4.06
C ILE A 240 -17.93 -3.38 -3.14
N VAL A 241 -16.96 -2.52 -3.43
CA VAL A 241 -16.70 -1.27 -2.68
C VAL A 241 -17.28 -0.07 -3.42
N ALA A 242 -17.19 -0.07 -4.76
CA ALA A 242 -17.74 0.99 -5.61
C ALA A 242 -18.21 0.44 -6.97
N GLY A 243 -19.21 1.08 -7.56
CA GLY A 243 -19.84 0.63 -8.80
C GLY A 243 -20.77 -0.57 -8.61
N GLU A 244 -21.11 -1.24 -9.70
CA GLU A 244 -21.99 -2.41 -9.71
C GLU A 244 -21.33 -3.55 -10.51
N ALA A 245 -21.51 -4.78 -10.05
CA ALA A 245 -20.98 -5.97 -10.70
C ALA A 245 -21.88 -7.18 -10.44
N GLU A 246 -21.63 -8.28 -11.16
CA GLU A 246 -22.16 -9.58 -10.81
C GLU A 246 -21.05 -10.45 -10.21
N LEU A 247 -21.26 -10.90 -8.98
CA LEU A 247 -20.43 -11.94 -8.37
C LEU A 247 -20.92 -13.29 -8.88
N ILE A 248 -20.01 -14.14 -9.36
CA ILE A 248 -20.36 -15.36 -10.10
C ILE A 248 -19.71 -16.56 -9.41
N SER A 249 -20.51 -17.52 -8.96
CA SER A 249 -20.02 -18.76 -8.36
C SER A 249 -20.84 -19.97 -8.79
N GLU A 250 -20.26 -21.16 -8.70
CA GLU A 250 -21.04 -22.39 -8.85
C GLU A 250 -22.16 -22.48 -7.80
N ASP A 251 -23.31 -23.06 -8.20
CA ASP A 251 -24.44 -23.36 -7.30
C ASP A 251 -24.11 -24.49 -6.31
N GLU A 252 -23.38 -25.50 -6.79
CA GLU A 252 -22.87 -26.63 -6.05
C GLU A 252 -21.42 -26.93 -6.48
N LYS A 253 -20.58 -27.35 -5.54
CA LYS A 253 -19.14 -27.55 -5.80
C LYS A 253 -18.91 -28.54 -6.95
N GLY A 254 -18.31 -28.07 -8.03
CA GLY A 254 -17.97 -28.88 -9.19
C GLY A 254 -19.16 -29.22 -10.10
N SER A 255 -20.29 -28.52 -9.96
CA SER A 255 -21.44 -28.69 -10.85
C SER A 255 -21.18 -28.16 -12.26
N GLY A 256 -20.32 -27.14 -12.40
CA GLY A 256 -20.16 -26.35 -13.62
C GLY A 256 -21.32 -25.40 -13.93
N ASN A 257 -22.36 -25.35 -13.08
CA ASN A 257 -23.51 -24.46 -13.22
C ASN A 257 -23.28 -23.21 -12.37
N PHE A 258 -23.31 -22.04 -13.01
CA PHE A 258 -23.03 -20.77 -12.34
C PHE A 258 -24.30 -20.02 -11.97
N GLN A 259 -24.31 -19.49 -10.76
CA GLN A 259 -25.23 -18.44 -10.33
C GLN A 259 -24.53 -17.09 -10.44
N ARG A 260 -25.32 -16.05 -10.71
CA ARG A 260 -24.86 -14.67 -10.86
C ARG A 260 -25.62 -13.82 -9.85
N PHE A 261 -24.90 -13.08 -9.04
CA PHE A 261 -25.45 -12.25 -7.97
C PHE A 261 -25.18 -10.78 -8.28
N PRO A 262 -26.19 -10.00 -8.70
CA PRO A 262 -26.05 -8.56 -8.81
C PRO A 262 -25.69 -7.96 -7.45
N ALA A 263 -24.57 -7.24 -7.42
CA ALA A 263 -23.93 -6.74 -6.22
C ALA A 263 -23.64 -5.23 -6.34
N LYS A 264 -23.89 -4.53 -5.23
CA LYS A 264 -23.67 -3.10 -5.05
C LYS A 264 -22.68 -2.85 -3.91
N PRO A 265 -22.22 -1.61 -3.67
CA PRO A 265 -21.33 -1.32 -2.57
C PRO A 265 -21.81 -1.94 -1.25
N GLY A 266 -20.91 -2.65 -0.58
CA GLY A 266 -21.16 -3.38 0.66
C GLY A 266 -21.63 -4.83 0.46
N ASP A 267 -22.21 -5.21 -0.68
CA ASP A 267 -22.58 -6.61 -0.93
C ASP A 267 -21.33 -7.47 -1.15
N PHE A 268 -21.34 -8.70 -0.65
CA PHE A 268 -20.21 -9.61 -0.76
C PHE A 268 -20.62 -11.07 -0.91
N ILE A 269 -19.70 -11.90 -1.39
CA ILE A 269 -19.83 -13.35 -1.42
C ILE A 269 -18.68 -13.99 -0.66
N TYR A 270 -19.01 -14.94 0.22
CA TYR A 270 -18.04 -15.86 0.80
C TYR A 270 -17.92 -17.11 -0.08
N LEU A 271 -16.69 -17.52 -0.39
CA LEU A 271 -16.33 -18.61 -1.29
C LEU A 271 -15.44 -19.61 -0.53
N PRO A 272 -15.89 -20.86 -0.34
CA PRO A 272 -15.07 -21.90 0.27
C PRO A 272 -13.84 -22.24 -0.59
N ALA A 273 -12.84 -22.88 0.03
CA ALA A 273 -11.68 -23.41 -0.69
C ALA A 273 -12.11 -24.33 -1.85
N ASN A 274 -11.41 -24.19 -2.97
CA ASN A 274 -11.65 -24.92 -4.20
C ASN A 274 -13.08 -24.75 -4.77
N TRP A 275 -13.73 -23.60 -4.54
CA TRP A 275 -15.02 -23.26 -5.15
C TRP A 275 -14.83 -22.45 -6.44
N CYS A 276 -15.48 -22.83 -7.55
CA CYS A 276 -15.25 -22.16 -8.83
C CYS A 276 -16.01 -20.84 -8.90
N HIS A 277 -15.29 -19.76 -9.22
CA HIS A 277 -15.86 -18.41 -9.17
C HIS A 277 -15.10 -17.39 -10.05
N THR A 278 -15.76 -16.25 -10.28
CA THR A 278 -15.21 -14.99 -10.82
C THR A 278 -16.18 -13.84 -10.49
N PHE A 279 -15.92 -12.63 -10.96
CA PHE A 279 -16.89 -11.55 -11.01
C PHE A 279 -16.79 -10.77 -12.31
N GLU A 280 -17.87 -10.13 -12.72
CA GLU A 280 -17.96 -9.36 -13.95
C GLU A 280 -18.50 -7.96 -13.66
N ASN A 281 -17.82 -6.93 -14.17
CA ASN A 281 -18.38 -5.60 -14.20
C ASN A 281 -19.39 -5.50 -15.34
N VAL A 282 -20.66 -5.75 -15.04
CA VAL A 282 -21.77 -5.68 -16.01
C VAL A 282 -22.31 -4.26 -16.23
N SER A 283 -21.73 -3.26 -15.55
CA SER A 283 -22.17 -1.87 -15.64
C SER A 283 -21.43 -1.10 -16.75
N ASP A 284 -21.88 0.13 -17.01
CA ASP A 284 -21.25 1.07 -17.95
C ASP A 284 -20.16 1.94 -17.32
N LYS A 285 -19.84 1.70 -16.03
CA LYS A 285 -18.85 2.45 -15.25
C LYS A 285 -17.82 1.51 -14.62
N PRO A 286 -16.62 1.98 -14.25
CA PRO A 286 -15.67 1.16 -13.50
C PRO A 286 -16.25 0.64 -12.18
N CYS A 287 -15.85 -0.57 -11.79
CA CYS A 287 -16.25 -1.21 -10.54
C CYS A 287 -15.01 -1.55 -9.71
N THR A 288 -15.08 -1.31 -8.41
CA THR A 288 -14.03 -1.66 -7.45
C THR A 288 -14.48 -2.82 -6.57
N CYS A 289 -13.71 -3.91 -6.57
CA CYS A 289 -13.95 -5.09 -5.75
C CYS A 289 -12.74 -5.32 -4.83
N ILE A 290 -12.98 -5.47 -3.53
CA ILE A 290 -11.96 -5.87 -2.56
C ILE A 290 -12.05 -7.35 -2.26
N ILE A 291 -10.90 -7.97 -2.11
CA ILE A 291 -10.72 -9.40 -1.99
C ILE A 291 -9.89 -9.72 -0.75
N PHE A 292 -10.40 -10.65 0.05
CA PHE A 292 -9.67 -11.28 1.14
C PHE A 292 -9.49 -12.75 0.79
N LYS A 293 -8.25 -13.25 0.76
CA LYS A 293 -7.95 -14.67 0.58
C LYS A 293 -7.15 -15.20 1.75
N TRP A 294 -7.50 -16.37 2.26
CA TRP A 294 -6.76 -16.93 3.39
C TRP A 294 -6.61 -18.45 3.34
N ILE A 295 -5.56 -18.90 4.02
CA ILE A 295 -5.32 -20.30 4.38
C ILE A 295 -4.99 -20.35 5.87
N SER A 296 -5.63 -21.28 6.57
CA SER A 296 -5.19 -21.70 7.91
C SER A 296 -5.03 -23.23 7.94
N ASP A 297 -4.63 -23.79 9.06
CA ASP A 297 -4.54 -25.24 9.22
C ASP A 297 -5.93 -25.88 9.06
N GLU A 298 -6.06 -26.90 8.21
CA GLU A 298 -7.34 -27.50 7.82
C GLU A 298 -8.22 -27.87 9.02
N TYR A 299 -9.43 -27.30 9.08
CA TYR A 299 -10.47 -27.65 10.04
C TYR A 299 -11.35 -28.74 9.41
N HIS A 300 -11.16 -30.00 9.82
CA HIS A 300 -12.06 -31.08 9.45
C HIS A 300 -13.37 -30.95 10.24
N SER A 301 -14.35 -30.27 9.66
CA SER A 301 -15.73 -30.22 10.15
C SER A 301 -16.68 -30.53 9.01
N ASP A 302 -17.63 -31.42 9.27
CA ASP A 302 -18.66 -31.80 8.29
C ASP A 302 -19.75 -30.72 8.12
N LYS A 303 -19.70 -29.64 8.92
CA LYS A 303 -20.66 -28.53 8.90
C LYS A 303 -19.93 -27.20 8.77
N THR A 304 -19.59 -26.84 7.55
CA THR A 304 -19.01 -25.54 7.19
C THR A 304 -20.00 -24.70 6.41
N LEU A 305 -19.77 -23.39 6.37
CA LEU A 305 -20.45 -22.48 5.46
C LEU A 305 -20.26 -22.97 4.01
N ARG A 306 -21.35 -22.89 3.23
CA ARG A 306 -21.31 -23.03 1.78
C ARG A 306 -20.98 -21.68 1.15
N SER A 307 -20.82 -21.65 -0.18
CA SER A 307 -20.83 -20.37 -0.89
C SER A 307 -22.07 -19.58 -0.48
N THR A 308 -21.87 -18.34 -0.01
CA THR A 308 -22.93 -17.54 0.59
C THR A 308 -22.81 -16.11 0.10
N PHE A 309 -23.78 -15.68 -0.71
CA PHE A 309 -23.96 -14.28 -1.07
C PHE A 309 -24.71 -13.55 0.04
N VAL A 310 -24.20 -12.38 0.44
CA VAL A 310 -24.74 -11.55 1.51
C VAL A 310 -25.09 -10.19 0.93
N ARG A 311 -26.38 -9.87 0.97
CA ARG A 311 -26.89 -8.55 0.58
C ARG A 311 -26.98 -7.65 1.80
N CYS A 312 -26.16 -6.61 1.83
CA CYS A 312 -26.13 -5.62 2.91
C CYS A 312 -25.97 -4.18 2.43
N SER A 313 -26.02 -3.92 1.13
CA SER A 313 -26.04 -2.57 0.54
C SER A 313 -27.11 -1.67 1.17
N ASP A 314 -28.27 -2.23 1.53
CA ASP A 314 -29.38 -1.48 2.12
C ASP A 314 -29.02 -0.93 3.52
N LEU A 315 -28.12 -1.60 4.25
CA LEU A 315 -27.66 -1.14 5.56
C LEU A 315 -26.71 0.05 5.45
N LEU A 316 -26.00 0.20 4.34
CA LEU A 316 -25.17 1.38 4.08
C LEU A 316 -26.00 2.64 3.85
N THR A 317 -27.27 2.54 3.45
CA THR A 317 -28.14 3.71 3.23
C THR A 317 -29.27 3.84 4.25
N LYS A 318 -29.41 2.87 5.17
CA LYS A 318 -30.47 2.84 6.17
C LYS A 318 -30.37 4.01 7.15
N VAL A 319 -31.33 4.93 7.08
CA VAL A 319 -31.48 5.99 8.09
C VAL A 319 -31.95 5.36 9.40
N ARG A 320 -31.21 5.63 10.48
CA ARG A 320 -31.56 5.19 11.85
C ARG A 320 -31.83 6.41 12.73
N SER A 321 -32.64 6.21 13.77
CA SER A 321 -32.68 7.18 14.87
C SER A 321 -31.32 7.15 15.59
N PRO A 322 -30.79 8.31 16.03
CA PRO A 322 -29.51 8.36 16.72
C PRO A 322 -29.49 7.39 17.91
N ALA A 323 -28.56 6.43 17.88
CA ALA A 323 -28.35 5.50 18.99
C ALA A 323 -27.38 6.12 20.00
N SER A 324 -27.56 5.83 21.29
CA SER A 324 -26.63 6.26 22.33
C SER A 324 -25.33 5.46 22.36
N GLN A 325 -25.31 4.28 21.72
CA GLN A 325 -24.16 3.38 21.61
C GLN A 325 -23.95 2.93 20.17
N MET A 326 -22.76 2.39 19.89
CA MET A 326 -22.45 1.74 18.62
C MET A 326 -23.47 0.63 18.33
N VAL A 327 -23.89 0.54 17.06
CA VAL A 327 -24.84 -0.47 16.59
C VAL A 327 -24.11 -1.49 15.74
N ILE A 328 -24.34 -2.78 16.04
CA ILE A 328 -23.79 -3.91 15.28
C ILE A 328 -24.95 -4.66 14.61
N ASP A 329 -24.95 -4.75 13.29
CA ASP A 329 -25.88 -5.58 12.52
C ASP A 329 -25.13 -6.82 12.01
N PRO A 330 -25.45 -8.04 12.48
CA PRO A 330 -24.78 -9.25 12.04
C PRO A 330 -25.15 -9.57 10.58
N LEU A 331 -24.15 -9.98 9.78
CA LEU A 331 -24.30 -10.23 8.34
C LEU A 331 -24.06 -11.70 7.99
N LEU A 332 -22.98 -12.28 8.51
CA LEU A 332 -22.61 -13.68 8.28
C LEU A 332 -21.94 -14.23 9.54
N ARG A 333 -22.24 -15.48 9.89
CA ARG A 333 -21.51 -16.18 10.93
C ARG A 333 -21.53 -17.68 10.70
N GLY A 334 -20.37 -18.32 10.73
CA GLY A 334 -20.30 -19.78 10.67
C GLY A 334 -18.88 -20.31 10.62
N LYS A 335 -18.73 -21.63 10.77
CA LYS A 335 -17.44 -22.30 10.63
C LYS A 335 -17.07 -22.43 9.16
N THR A 336 -15.79 -22.40 8.82
CA THR A 336 -15.32 -22.64 7.45
C THR A 336 -14.39 -23.85 7.41
N GLY A 337 -13.81 -24.15 6.25
CA GLY A 337 -12.79 -25.19 6.10
C GLY A 337 -11.46 -24.80 6.76
N TYR A 338 -11.18 -23.50 6.92
CA TYR A 338 -9.97 -23.02 7.60
C TYR A 338 -10.21 -22.32 8.94
N LEU A 339 -11.37 -21.72 9.16
CA LEU A 339 -11.65 -20.89 10.32
C LEU A 339 -12.61 -21.60 11.30
N ARG A 340 -12.31 -21.44 12.59
CA ARG A 340 -13.21 -21.85 13.67
C ARG A 340 -14.52 -21.08 13.60
N THR A 341 -14.44 -19.81 13.22
CA THR A 341 -15.59 -18.93 12.91
C THR A 341 -15.13 -17.86 11.90
N LEU A 342 -15.87 -17.70 10.82
CA LEU A 342 -15.92 -16.47 10.05
C LEU A 342 -17.13 -15.67 10.54
N GLU A 343 -16.90 -14.43 10.95
CA GLU A 343 -17.96 -13.50 11.33
C GLU A 343 -17.86 -12.24 10.47
N ALA A 344 -19.00 -11.72 10.03
CA ALA A 344 -19.10 -10.44 9.34
C ALA A 344 -20.24 -9.63 9.95
N HIS A 345 -20.01 -8.35 10.19
CA HIS A 345 -21.02 -7.45 10.72
C HIS A 345 -20.84 -6.02 10.18
N MET A 346 -21.95 -5.28 10.12
CA MET A 346 -21.93 -3.83 9.90
C MET A 346 -21.87 -3.13 11.24
N ALA A 347 -20.89 -2.26 11.45
CA ALA A 347 -20.82 -1.40 12.61
C ALA A 347 -21.19 0.04 12.23
N THR A 348 -22.03 0.67 13.04
CA THR A 348 -22.44 2.06 12.88
C THR A 348 -22.08 2.86 14.13
N LEU A 349 -21.31 3.93 13.94
CA LEU A 349 -20.91 4.86 15.00
C LEU A 349 -21.46 6.26 14.69
N GLU A 350 -22.31 6.79 15.56
CA GLU A 350 -22.73 8.20 15.49
C GLU A 350 -21.58 9.15 15.85
N PRO A 351 -21.65 10.44 15.45
CA PRO A 351 -20.62 11.43 15.77
C PRO A 351 -20.21 11.42 17.26
N GLY A 352 -18.91 11.29 17.51
CA GLY A 352 -18.34 11.24 18.86
C GLY A 352 -18.39 9.88 19.56
N GLN A 353 -19.07 8.87 18.99
CA GLN A 353 -19.04 7.51 19.54
C GLN A 353 -17.71 6.83 19.29
N SER A 354 -17.38 5.90 20.18
CA SER A 354 -16.17 5.09 20.08
C SER A 354 -16.33 3.76 20.80
N TYR A 355 -15.43 2.83 20.53
CA TYR A 355 -15.15 1.70 21.40
C TYR A 355 -13.71 1.73 21.89
N GLU A 356 -13.53 1.30 23.13
CA GLU A 356 -12.24 1.36 23.81
C GLU A 356 -11.20 0.45 23.14
N PRO A 357 -9.91 0.83 23.18
CA PRO A 357 -8.83 0.00 22.68
C PRO A 357 -8.80 -1.40 23.34
N HIS A 358 -8.91 -2.44 22.53
CA HIS A 358 -8.88 -3.86 22.92
C HIS A 358 -7.99 -4.67 21.97
N GLU A 359 -7.74 -5.92 22.33
CA GLU A 359 -7.00 -6.88 21.53
C GLU A 359 -7.92 -8.06 21.23
N ASP A 360 -8.01 -8.42 19.97
CA ASP A 360 -8.74 -9.62 19.55
C ASP A 360 -7.79 -10.81 19.42
N SER A 361 -8.30 -12.00 19.72
CA SER A 361 -7.57 -13.25 19.52
C SER A 361 -7.67 -13.78 18.09
N TYR A 362 -8.09 -12.93 17.15
CA TYR A 362 -8.37 -13.24 15.75
C TYR A 362 -8.01 -12.03 14.88
N ASP A 363 -7.82 -12.24 13.58
CA ASP A 363 -7.60 -11.13 12.66
C ASP A 363 -8.91 -10.43 12.30
N VAL A 364 -8.85 -9.12 12.05
CA VAL A 364 -10.00 -8.28 11.68
C VAL A 364 -9.69 -7.47 10.43
N GLY A 365 -10.47 -7.68 9.37
CA GLY A 365 -10.46 -6.86 8.15
C GLY A 365 -11.68 -5.94 8.12
N ILE A 366 -11.48 -4.64 7.89
CA ILE A 366 -12.55 -3.64 7.93
C ILE A 366 -12.54 -2.83 6.64
N ILE A 367 -13.72 -2.71 6.02
CA ILE A 367 -13.96 -1.79 4.91
C ILE A 367 -14.82 -0.63 5.42
N HIS A 368 -14.25 0.56 5.40
CA HIS A 368 -14.87 1.78 5.91
C HIS A 368 -15.51 2.57 4.77
N PHE A 369 -16.82 2.83 4.86
CA PHE A 369 -17.64 3.35 3.75
C PHE A 369 -18.12 4.79 3.94
N GLU A 370 -18.34 5.23 5.18
CA GLU A 370 -18.92 6.55 5.47
C GLU A 370 -18.31 7.16 6.73
N GLY A 371 -18.26 8.49 6.79
CA GLY A 371 -17.82 9.24 7.96
C GLY A 371 -16.31 9.22 8.19
N GLU A 372 -15.86 9.98 9.17
CA GLU A 372 -14.43 10.12 9.48
C GLU A 372 -14.17 9.48 10.84
N VAL A 373 -13.24 8.52 10.87
CA VAL A 373 -12.89 7.79 12.09
C VAL A 373 -11.43 7.98 12.42
N GLU A 374 -11.10 7.94 13.71
CA GLU A 374 -9.74 7.81 14.20
C GLU A 374 -9.55 6.40 14.72
N THR A 375 -8.47 5.76 14.32
CA THR A 375 -8.05 4.46 14.86
C THR A 375 -6.53 4.42 14.91
N ILE A 376 -5.97 3.83 15.97
CA ILE A 376 -4.52 3.75 16.23
C ILE A 376 -3.74 5.08 16.07
N GLY A 377 -4.41 6.22 16.25
CA GLY A 377 -3.82 7.57 16.09
C GLY A 377 -3.80 8.10 14.65
N GLU A 378 -4.39 7.37 13.70
CA GLU A 378 -4.55 7.81 12.31
C GLU A 378 -6.00 8.22 12.02
N THR A 379 -6.17 9.33 11.31
CA THR A 379 -7.45 9.78 10.77
C THR A 379 -7.73 9.05 9.46
N ILE A 380 -8.86 8.34 9.42
CA ILE A 380 -9.28 7.51 8.32
C ILE A 380 -10.53 8.10 7.65
N THR A 381 -10.44 8.29 6.34
CA THR A 381 -11.53 8.73 5.47
C THR A 381 -11.97 7.60 4.55
N GLN A 382 -13.14 7.75 3.93
CA GLN A 382 -13.76 6.74 3.08
C GLN A 382 -13.45 6.91 1.57
N PRO A 383 -13.52 5.81 0.77
CA PRO A 383 -13.50 4.44 1.24
C PRO A 383 -12.08 4.02 1.62
N SER A 384 -11.95 3.20 2.66
CA SER A 384 -10.64 2.74 3.14
C SER A 384 -10.69 1.31 3.63
N PHE A 385 -9.50 0.73 3.64
CA PHE A 385 -9.20 -0.59 4.14
C PHE A 385 -8.40 -0.47 5.42
N ILE A 386 -8.78 -1.27 6.42
CA ILE A 386 -8.07 -1.41 7.68
C ILE A 386 -7.95 -2.90 7.97
N TYR A 387 -6.79 -3.33 8.44
CA TYR A 387 -6.54 -4.70 8.86
C TYR A 387 -5.78 -4.71 10.17
N TYR A 388 -6.24 -5.52 11.12
CA TYR A 388 -5.58 -5.81 12.38
C TYR A 388 -5.34 -7.32 12.49
N SER A 389 -4.09 -7.73 12.61
CA SER A 389 -3.82 -9.11 13.00
C SER A 389 -4.17 -9.36 14.47
N ALA A 390 -4.47 -10.61 14.82
CA ALA A 390 -4.68 -11.07 16.17
C ALA A 390 -3.57 -10.59 17.12
N GLY A 391 -4.00 -10.11 18.30
CA GLY A 391 -3.14 -9.55 19.34
C GLY A 391 -2.75 -8.08 19.12
N ILE A 392 -3.14 -7.45 18.01
CA ILE A 392 -2.92 -6.02 17.81
C ILE A 392 -3.98 -5.23 18.57
N LYS A 393 -3.51 -4.36 19.48
CA LYS A 393 -4.39 -3.45 20.22
C LYS A 393 -4.95 -2.37 19.32
N HIS A 394 -6.27 -2.28 19.23
CA HIS A 394 -6.95 -1.31 18.37
C HIS A 394 -8.28 -0.86 18.99
N GLY A 395 -8.74 0.31 18.57
CA GLY A 395 -9.99 0.95 18.98
C GLY A 395 -10.39 1.94 17.90
N MET A 396 -11.66 2.32 17.81
CA MET A 396 -12.12 3.26 16.80
C MET A 396 -13.05 4.30 17.39
N LYS A 397 -12.91 5.53 16.93
CA LYS A 397 -13.75 6.66 17.30
C LYS A 397 -14.23 7.37 16.05
N ASN A 398 -15.52 7.67 15.97
CA ASN A 398 -16.02 8.62 14.99
C ASN A 398 -15.66 10.05 15.44
N ILE A 399 -14.70 10.65 14.74
CA ILE A 399 -14.24 12.03 14.98
C ILE A 399 -14.93 13.04 14.05
N GLY A 400 -15.66 12.56 13.06
CA GLY A 400 -16.41 13.37 12.11
C GLY A 400 -17.73 13.90 12.66
N THR A 401 -18.42 14.66 11.80
CA THR A 401 -19.74 15.24 12.09
C THR A 401 -20.90 14.43 11.51
N THR A 402 -20.62 13.38 10.74
CA THR A 402 -21.60 12.47 10.16
C THR A 402 -21.45 11.07 10.74
N THR A 403 -22.49 10.26 10.63
CA THR A 403 -22.44 8.85 11.00
C THR A 403 -21.31 8.14 10.24
N ALA A 404 -20.60 7.25 10.94
CA ALA A 404 -19.57 6.40 10.37
C ALA A 404 -20.08 4.97 10.23
N ARG A 405 -19.78 4.32 9.09
CA ARG A 405 -20.20 2.95 8.78
C ARG A 405 -19.07 2.14 8.18
N HIS A 406 -18.88 0.94 8.71
CA HIS A 406 -17.92 -0.01 8.18
C HIS A 406 -18.45 -1.44 8.30
N ILE A 407 -18.00 -2.30 7.38
CA ILE A 407 -18.18 -3.75 7.48
C ILE A 407 -16.89 -4.33 8.01
N ALA A 408 -16.98 -5.08 9.10
CA ALA A 408 -15.87 -5.83 9.67
C ALA A 408 -16.02 -7.33 9.39
N PHE A 409 -14.90 -7.96 9.10
CA PHE A 409 -14.73 -9.40 8.93
C PHE A 409 -13.76 -9.90 9.99
N GLU A 410 -14.21 -10.84 10.81
CA GLU A 410 -13.39 -11.47 11.84
C GLU A 410 -13.01 -12.88 11.40
N PHE A 411 -11.70 -13.11 11.31
CA PHE A 411 -11.13 -14.37 10.85
C PHE A 411 -10.59 -15.14 12.06
N HIS A 412 -11.44 -15.95 12.69
CA HIS A 412 -11.05 -16.73 13.86
C HIS A 412 -10.32 -18.00 13.41
N GLY A 413 -9.00 -17.91 13.26
CA GLY A 413 -8.08 -19.00 12.95
C GLY A 413 -7.88 -19.97 14.13
N LYS A 414 -6.71 -20.59 14.17
CA LYS A 414 -6.38 -21.68 15.11
C LYS A 414 -5.18 -21.39 16.00
N HIS A 415 -4.31 -20.43 15.67
CA HIS A 415 -2.96 -20.39 16.22
C HIS A 415 -2.86 -19.49 17.47
N GLY A 416 -3.01 -20.16 18.62
CA GLY A 416 -2.38 -19.79 19.90
C GLY A 416 -1.15 -20.65 20.27
N GLU A 417 -0.74 -21.60 19.42
CA GLU A 417 0.45 -22.45 19.62
C GLU A 417 1.34 -22.44 18.36
N LEU A 418 2.52 -21.83 18.49
CA LEU A 418 3.73 -21.80 17.61
C LEU A 418 3.57 -22.11 16.10
N TYR A 419 3.81 -21.08 15.29
CA TYR A 419 4.00 -21.09 13.83
C TYR A 419 4.95 -22.21 13.33
N GLU A 420 4.49 -23.03 12.38
CA GLU A 420 5.29 -24.01 11.62
C GLU A 420 5.62 -23.42 10.25
N SER A 421 6.89 -23.39 9.85
CA SER A 421 7.34 -22.68 8.65
C SER A 421 6.78 -23.29 7.34
N PRO A 422 6.67 -22.51 6.24
CA PRO A 422 6.26 -23.03 4.92
C PRO A 422 7.13 -24.19 4.43
N GLU A 423 8.42 -24.22 4.78
CA GLU A 423 9.30 -25.35 4.49
C GLU A 423 8.92 -26.60 5.27
N ASP A 424 8.57 -26.47 6.54
CA ASP A 424 8.19 -27.58 7.39
C ASP A 424 6.80 -28.13 7.00
N ARG A 425 5.88 -27.24 6.62
CA ARG A 425 4.59 -27.59 6.02
C ARG A 425 4.77 -28.32 4.68
N ARG A 426 5.71 -27.87 3.84
CA ARG A 426 6.07 -28.55 2.57
C ARG A 426 6.70 -29.92 2.80
N LYS A 427 7.60 -30.05 3.78
CA LYS A 427 8.21 -31.33 4.17
C LYS A 427 7.17 -32.31 4.73
N ARG A 428 6.20 -31.83 5.53
CA ARG A 428 5.08 -32.63 6.04
C ARG A 428 4.16 -33.11 4.92
N ARG A 429 3.74 -32.22 4.01
CA ARG A 429 2.94 -32.58 2.81
C ARG A 429 3.69 -33.55 1.89
N LEU A 430 5.01 -33.40 1.73
CA LEU A 430 5.84 -34.37 1.00
C LEU A 430 5.85 -35.74 1.69
N LYS A 431 5.95 -35.77 3.03
CA LYS A 431 5.91 -37.00 3.83
C LYS A 431 4.54 -37.69 3.78
N GLU A 432 3.44 -36.93 3.80
CA GLU A 432 2.06 -37.43 3.70
C GLU A 432 1.71 -37.91 2.28
N SER A 433 2.11 -37.17 1.24
CA SER A 433 1.89 -37.54 -0.17
C SER A 433 2.64 -38.81 -0.60
N LEU A 434 3.75 -39.13 0.06
CA LEU A 434 4.47 -40.40 -0.14
C LEU A 434 3.76 -41.62 0.46
N THR A 435 2.68 -41.41 1.24
CA THR A 435 1.96 -42.49 1.95
C THR A 435 0.56 -42.78 1.40
N HIS A 436 0.07 -42.04 0.40
CA HIS A 436 -1.28 -42.21 -0.16
C HIS A 436 -1.29 -42.42 -1.69
N PRO A 437 -1.48 -43.67 -2.18
CA PRO A 437 -1.38 -44.02 -3.61
C PRO A 437 -2.36 -43.29 -4.54
N GLY A 438 -3.49 -42.77 -4.03
CA GLY A 438 -4.56 -42.18 -4.84
C GLY A 438 -4.27 -40.78 -5.39
N ILE A 439 -3.39 -40.00 -4.75
CA ILE A 439 -3.14 -38.59 -5.11
C ILE A 439 -2.12 -38.49 -6.25
N ILE A 440 -1.16 -39.41 -6.30
CA ILE A 440 -0.11 -39.48 -7.33
C ILE A 440 -0.72 -39.66 -8.74
N PHE A 441 -1.77 -40.47 -8.87
CA PHE A 441 -2.41 -40.73 -10.17
C PHE A 441 -3.24 -39.55 -10.70
N LYS A 442 -3.81 -38.71 -9.83
CA LYS A 442 -4.58 -37.52 -10.25
C LYS A 442 -3.67 -36.40 -10.76
N HIS A 443 -2.55 -36.13 -10.08
CA HIS A 443 -1.60 -35.10 -10.50
C HIS A 443 -0.89 -35.44 -11.82
N LEU A 444 -0.58 -36.73 -12.05
CA LEU A 444 0.08 -37.16 -13.28
C LEU A 444 -0.85 -37.02 -14.50
N LYS A 445 -2.13 -37.39 -14.37
CA LYS A 445 -3.13 -37.22 -15.44
C LYS A 445 -3.33 -35.74 -15.81
N TRP A 446 -3.34 -34.86 -14.81
CA TRP A 446 -3.50 -33.42 -15.04
C TRP A 446 -2.29 -32.79 -15.74
N ARG A 447 -1.05 -33.12 -15.32
CA ARG A 447 0.16 -32.60 -15.98
C ARG A 447 0.32 -33.09 -17.42
N ILE A 448 -0.01 -34.35 -17.70
CA ILE A 448 -0.03 -34.89 -19.06
C ILE A 448 -1.09 -34.16 -19.91
N GLY A 449 -2.25 -33.85 -19.33
CA GLY A 449 -3.28 -33.05 -20.00
C GLY A 449 -2.85 -31.61 -20.33
N GLN A 450 -2.00 -30.99 -19.51
CA GLN A 450 -1.46 -29.65 -19.76
C GLN A 450 -0.34 -29.65 -20.82
N LEU A 451 0.50 -30.69 -20.84
CA LEU A 451 1.56 -30.84 -21.85
C LEU A 451 1.00 -31.12 -23.25
N LEU A 452 -0.13 -31.82 -23.36
CA LEU A 452 -0.78 -32.11 -24.64
C LEU A 452 -1.59 -30.92 -25.20
N LYS A 453 -1.99 -29.96 -24.35
CA LYS A 453 -2.71 -28.74 -24.77
C LYS A 453 -1.80 -27.62 -25.27
N ARG A 454 -0.51 -27.64 -24.92
CA ARG A 454 0.49 -26.72 -25.47
C ARG A 454 1.11 -27.36 -26.70
N GLY A 455 0.42 -27.21 -27.82
CA GLY A 455 0.85 -27.68 -29.14
C GLY A 455 2.28 -27.25 -29.45
N GLY A 456 3.03 -28.16 -30.06
CA GLY A 456 4.47 -28.08 -30.25
C GLY A 456 4.92 -26.90 -31.11
N HIS A 457 6.07 -26.35 -30.74
CA HIS A 457 7.20 -26.06 -31.62
C HIS A 457 8.43 -25.80 -30.75
N ALA A 458 9.09 -26.89 -30.33
CA ALA A 458 10.48 -26.82 -29.93
C ALA A 458 11.31 -27.06 -31.20
N GLY A 459 11.67 -25.97 -31.87
CA GLY A 459 12.74 -25.99 -32.87
C GLY A 459 14.07 -26.01 -32.14
N ILE A 460 14.87 -27.02 -32.46
CA ILE A 460 16.27 -27.17 -32.08
C ILE A 460 17.10 -26.34 -33.06
N GLU A 461 17.84 -25.35 -32.56
CA GLU A 461 19.24 -25.04 -32.89
C GLU A 461 19.86 -24.15 -31.81
#